data_AF-A0A7N0ZX48-F1
#
_entry.id   AF-A0A7N0ZX48-F1
#
_cell.length_a   1.000
_cell.length_b   1.000
_cell.length_c   1.000
_cell.angle_alpha   90.00
_cell.angle_beta   90.00
_cell.angle_gamma   90.00
#
_symmetry.space_group_name_H-M   'P 1'
#
loop_
_entity.id
_entity.type
_entity.pdbx_description
1 polymer ?
#
loop_
_entity_poly.entity_id
_entity_poly.type
_entity_poly.pdbx_seq_one_letter_code
_entity_poly.pdbx_strand_id
1 'polypeptide(L)'
;MNLEIKTTRTSRGLVEKDFEQIGEFLHRAVQLSLKIQKKHGKLLKDFNKGLVDNKDIEELKNDVEKFSVSFDMLGFLMSEMKYKD
;
A
#
# COMPACT_ATOMS: atom_id res chain seq x y z
N MET A 1 -20.74 -10.56 -23.54
CA MET A 1 -19.30 -10.20 -23.53
C MET A 1 -19.12 -9.17 -22.43
N ASN A 2 -19.22 -9.60 -21.17
CA ASN A 2 -19.09 -8.73 -20.01
C ASN A 2 -17.61 -8.60 -19.73
N LEU A 3 -17.03 -7.54 -20.29
CA LEU A 3 -15.63 -7.18 -20.16
C LEU A 3 -15.20 -7.26 -18.68
N GLU A 4 -14.39 -8.28 -18.40
CA GLU A 4 -13.70 -8.55 -17.13
C GLU A 4 -12.60 -7.50 -16.87
N ILE A 5 -12.98 -6.23 -16.91
CA ILE A 5 -12.17 -5.10 -16.44
C ILE A 5 -12.76 -4.62 -15.11
N LYS A 6 -13.01 -5.56 -14.19
CA LYS A 6 -13.17 -5.24 -12.77
C LYS A 6 -11.75 -5.16 -12.19
N THR A 7 -11.10 -4.02 -12.39
CA THR A 7 -9.86 -3.72 -11.66
C THR A 7 -10.15 -3.90 -10.16
N THR A 8 -9.30 -4.65 -9.48
CA THR A 8 -9.51 -5.22 -8.13
C THR A 8 -9.85 -4.19 -7.04
N ARG A 9 -9.68 -2.89 -7.30
CA ARG A 9 -10.00 -1.78 -6.38
C ARG A 9 -11.41 -1.22 -6.58
N THR A 10 -11.81 -0.89 -7.81
CA THR A 10 -13.15 -0.32 -8.08
C THR A 10 -14.27 -1.34 -7.83
N SER A 11 -13.93 -2.63 -7.79
CA SER A 11 -14.86 -3.67 -7.35
C SER A 11 -15.32 -3.49 -5.91
N ARG A 12 -14.48 -2.93 -5.01
CA ARG A 12 -14.78 -2.73 -3.58
C ARG A 12 -15.51 -1.41 -3.27
N GLY A 13 -15.99 -0.67 -4.27
CA GLY A 13 -16.72 0.58 -4.05
C GLY A 13 -15.85 1.80 -3.73
N LEU A 14 -14.55 1.76 -4.07
CA LEU A 14 -13.66 2.91 -3.92
C LEU A 14 -14.16 4.09 -4.77
N VAL A 15 -14.37 5.24 -4.13
CA VAL A 15 -14.75 6.50 -4.78
C VAL A 15 -13.52 7.33 -5.13
N GLU A 16 -13.70 8.44 -5.86
CA GLU A 16 -12.60 9.33 -6.28
C GLU A 16 -11.72 9.78 -5.11
N LYS A 17 -12.33 10.07 -3.95
CA LYS A 17 -11.61 10.44 -2.72
C LYS A 17 -10.68 9.34 -2.19
N ASP A 18 -11.04 8.07 -2.38
CA ASP A 18 -10.18 6.95 -1.98
C ASP A 18 -8.97 6.84 -2.92
N PHE A 19 -9.16 7.15 -4.21
CA PHE A 19 -8.08 7.24 -5.19
C PHE A 19 -7.11 8.39 -4.91
N GLU A 20 -7.60 9.53 -4.43
CA GLU A 20 -6.74 10.62 -3.96
C GLU A 20 -5.87 10.16 -2.77
N GLN A 21 -6.46 9.45 -1.80
CA GLN A 21 -5.73 8.91 -0.65
C GLN A 21 -4.66 7.90 -1.08
N ILE A 22 -4.95 7.06 -2.08
CA ILE A 22 -3.97 6.13 -2.68
C ILE A 22 -2.83 6.89 -3.36
N GLY A 23 -3.15 7.96 -4.08
CA GLY A 23 -2.17 8.86 -4.67
C GLY A 23 -1.23 9.44 -3.61
N GLU A 24 -1.77 9.85 -2.46
CA GLU A 24 -0.97 10.36 -1.34
C GLU A 24 -0.07 9.26 -0.75
N PHE A 25 -0.56 8.03 -0.59
CA PHE A 25 0.28 6.91 -0.15
C PHE A 25 1.41 6.60 -1.14
N LEU A 26 1.14 6.64 -2.45
CA LEU A 26 2.16 6.49 -3.48
C LEU A 26 3.18 7.65 -3.44
N HIS A 27 2.71 8.88 -3.24
CA HIS A 27 3.59 10.04 -3.10
C HIS A 27 4.52 9.88 -1.89
N ARG A 28 3.98 9.50 -0.73
CA ARG A 28 4.76 9.21 0.49
C ARG A 28 5.78 8.10 0.25
N ALA A 29 5.40 6.99 -0.41
CA ALA A 29 6.31 5.89 -0.72
C ALA A 29 7.49 6.33 -1.61
N VAL A 30 7.22 7.13 -2.64
CA VAL A 30 8.26 7.66 -3.53
C VAL A 30 9.17 8.64 -2.80
N GLN A 31 8.63 9.54 -1.99
CA GLN A 31 9.43 10.45 -1.17
C GLN A 31 10.35 9.69 -0.22
N LEU A 32 9.85 8.61 0.38
CA LEU A 32 10.64 7.75 1.26
C LEU A 32 11.75 7.02 0.52
N SER A 33 11.43 6.49 -0.66
CA SER A 33 12.41 5.85 -1.54
C SER A 33 13.50 6.84 -1.95
N LEU A 34 13.15 8.09 -2.26
CA LEU A 34 14.11 9.15 -2.56
C LEU A 34 14.99 9.51 -1.36
N LYS A 35 14.42 9.57 -0.14
CA LYS A 35 15.19 9.79 1.10
C LYS A 35 16.21 8.67 1.33
N ILE A 36 15.79 7.41 1.18
CA ILE A 36 16.66 6.24 1.33
C ILE A 36 17.76 6.25 0.26
N GLN A 37 17.40 6.53 -0.99
CA GLN A 37 18.35 6.63 -2.10
C GLN A 37 19.36 7.77 -1.89
N LYS A 38 18.94 8.91 -1.32
CA LYS A 38 19.85 10.02 -0.96
C LYS A 38 20.79 9.65 0.19
N LYS A 39 20.32 8.87 1.17
CA LYS A 39 21.09 8.52 2.37
C LYS A 39 22.07 7.36 2.13
N HIS A 40 21.67 6.35 1.38
CA HIS A 40 22.44 5.13 1.18
C HIS A 40 23.09 5.02 -0.22
N GLY A 41 22.61 5.79 -1.20
CA GLY A 41 23.15 5.82 -2.56
C GLY A 41 22.28 5.10 -3.59
N LYS A 42 22.69 5.18 -4.87
CA LYS A 42 21.98 4.60 -6.02
C LYS A 42 22.12 3.08 -6.15
N LEU A 43 23.07 2.47 -5.45
CA LEU A 43 23.32 1.03 -5.55
C LEU A 43 22.21 0.26 -4.81
N LEU A 44 21.59 -0.72 -5.48
CA LEU A 44 20.50 -1.50 -4.90
C LEU A 44 20.90 -2.20 -3.58
N LYS A 45 22.16 -2.61 -3.47
CA LYS A 45 22.72 -3.23 -2.26
C LYS A 45 22.69 -2.28 -1.06
N ASP A 46 22.97 -1.00 -1.27
CA ASP A 46 23.00 -0.01 -0.21
C ASP A 46 21.59 0.54 0.06
N PHE A 47 20.77 0.68 -0.97
CA PHE A 47 19.34 0.98 -0.82
C PHE A 47 18.63 -0.03 0.09
N ASN A 48 18.89 -1.34 -0.11
CA ASN A 48 18.30 -2.38 0.72
C ASN A 48 18.70 -2.26 2.20
N LYS A 49 19.88 -1.72 2.52
CA LYS A 49 20.27 -1.48 3.92
C LYS A 49 19.42 -0.39 4.59
N GLY A 50 18.93 0.57 3.81
CA GLY A 50 18.06 1.63 4.31
C GLY A 50 16.58 1.26 4.38
N LEU A 51 16.20 0.08 3.86
CA LEU A 51 14.86 -0.50 4.03
C LEU A 51 14.73 -1.25 5.36
N VAL A 52 15.84 -1.75 5.91
CA VAL A 52 15.88 -2.45 7.20
C VAL A 52 15.83 -1.41 8.32
N ASP A 53 14.91 -1.58 9.28
CA ASP A 53 14.67 -0.67 10.42
C ASP A 53 14.20 0.75 10.08
N ASN A 54 13.47 0.92 8.97
CA ASN A 54 12.91 2.21 8.62
C ASN A 54 11.49 2.39 9.19
N LYS A 55 11.39 3.09 10.31
CA LYS A 55 10.11 3.38 10.99
C LYS A 55 9.08 4.03 10.05
N ASP A 56 9.54 4.87 9.13
CA ASP A 56 8.66 5.52 8.16
C ASP A 56 7.99 4.51 7.19
N ILE A 57 8.66 3.39 6.87
CA ILE A 57 8.09 2.30 6.06
C ILE A 57 7.05 1.55 6.87
N GLU A 58 7.33 1.26 8.14
CA GLU A 58 6.38 0.58 9.02
C GLU A 58 5.12 1.42 9.27
N GLU A 59 5.27 2.73 9.47
CA GLU A 59 4.13 3.64 9.59
C GLU A 59 3.30 3.68 8.30
N LEU A 60 3.95 3.81 7.13
CA LEU A 60 3.26 3.80 5.84
C LEU A 60 2.53 2.47 5.62
N LYS A 61 3.14 1.34 6.00
CA LYS A 61 2.53 0.01 5.91
C LYS A 61 1.28 -0.06 6.80
N ASN A 62 1.37 0.36 8.06
CA ASN A 62 0.23 0.37 8.99
C ASN A 62 -0.91 1.27 8.50
N ASP A 63 -0.60 2.45 7.95
CA ASP A 63 -1.60 3.36 7.39
C ASP A 63 -2.32 2.73 6.19
N VAL A 64 -1.56 2.09 5.29
CA VAL A 64 -2.10 1.40 4.10
C VAL A 64 -2.92 0.18 4.48
N GLU A 65 -2.51 -0.57 5.50
CA GLU A 65 -3.27 -1.73 6.01
C GLU A 65 -4.60 -1.27 6.64
N LYS A 66 -4.60 -0.26 7.51
CA LYS A 66 -5.84 0.32 8.07
C LYS A 66 -6.78 0.81 6.97
N PHE A 67 -6.24 1.52 5.99
CA PHE A 67 -7.01 1.95 4.82
C PHE A 67 -7.59 0.74 4.06
N SER A 68 -6.78 -0.29 3.82
CA SER A 68 -7.20 -1.48 3.06
C SER A 68 -8.22 -2.36 3.79
N VAL A 69 -8.15 -2.45 5.13
CA VAL A 69 -9.12 -3.17 5.98
C VAL A 69 -10.48 -2.47 6.01
N SER A 70 -10.50 -1.16 5.79
CA SER A 70 -11.74 -0.38 5.73
C SER A 70 -12.59 -0.68 4.48
N PHE A 71 -12.03 -1.39 3.49
CA PHE A 71 -12.75 -1.81 2.28
C PHE A 71 -13.09 -3.30 2.33
N ASP A 72 -14.39 -3.59 2.30
CA ASP A 72 -14.90 -4.96 2.29
C ASP A 72 -14.27 -5.79 1.16
N MET A 73 -13.69 -6.92 1.56
CA MET A 73 -13.12 -7.91 0.64
C MET A 73 -14.26 -8.66 -0.05
N LEU A 74 -14.54 -8.31 -1.30
CA LEU A 74 -15.49 -9.06 -2.11
C LEU A 74 -14.89 -10.41 -2.52
N GLY A 75 -15.49 -11.50 -2.02
CA GLY A 75 -15.12 -12.88 -2.35
C GLY A 75 -14.87 -13.78 -1.14
N PHE A 76 -14.65 -13.21 0.06
CA PHE A 76 -14.48 -13.97 1.31
C PHE A 76 -15.02 -13.17 2.50
N LEU A 77 -15.72 -13.81 3.44
CA LEU A 77 -16.12 -13.19 4.70
C LEU A 77 -14.86 -12.99 5.56
N MET A 78 -14.53 -11.75 5.94
CA MET A 78 -13.41 -11.48 6.85
C MET A 78 -13.51 -12.26 8.16
N SER A 79 -14.74 -12.59 8.58
CA SER A 79 -15.05 -13.42 9.74
C SER A 79 -14.44 -14.84 9.68
N GLU A 80 -14.24 -15.38 8.48
CA GLU A 80 -13.77 -16.75 8.22
C GLU A 80 -12.28 -16.82 7.85
N MET A 81 -11.55 -15.69 7.83
CA MET A 81 -10.13 -15.70 7.52
C MET A 81 -9.31 -16.32 8.65
N LYS A 82 -8.35 -17.17 8.26
CA LYS A 82 -7.44 -17.90 9.16
C LYS A 82 -6.41 -16.99 9.84
N TYR A 83 -6.10 -15.84 9.24
CA TYR A 83 -5.17 -14.85 9.77
C TYR A 83 -5.96 -13.55 9.96
N LYS A 84 -6.16 -13.16 11.22
CA LYS A 84 -6.95 -11.98 11.63
C LYS A 84 -6.06 -10.88 12.21
N ASP A 85 -4.74 -11.10 12.18
CA ASP A 85 -3.70 -10.24 12.76
C ASP A 85 -2.83 -9.66 11.64
#